data_AF-A0A2E9W270-F1
#
_entry.id   AF-A0A2E9W270-F1
#
_cell.length_a   1.000
_cell.length_b   1.000
_cell.length_c   1.000
_cell.angle_alpha   90.00
_cell.angle_beta   90.00
_cell.angle_gamma   90.00
#
_symmetry.space_group_name_H-M   'P 1'
#
loop_
_entity.id
_entity.type
_entity.pdbx_description
1 polymer ?
#
loop_
_entity_poly.entity_id
_entity_poly.type
_entity_poly.pdbx_seq_one_letter_code
_entity_poly.pdbx_strand_id
1 'polypeptide(L)'
;MNDLGLAEVRLFLHLLGVAGWVGGQLTMAALVPVLRRLDPDAPRIAANRFGRVAWIFFALAVSTGVWNLFEVSLSIRGTAYLATLLVKLLLVGLSGGAAAVHSNTSSVAVRGFTGALGVIAGLGALLMGVALST
;
A
#
# COMPACT_ATOMS: atom_id res chain seq x y z
N MET A 1 -11.74 11.81 27.67
CA MET A 1 -11.34 11.35 26.33
C MET A 1 -10.87 12.59 25.60
N ASN A 2 -9.68 12.57 24.98
CA ASN A 2 -9.25 13.72 24.17
C ASN A 2 -10.26 13.92 23.03
N ASP A 3 -10.54 15.19 22.69
CA ASP A 3 -11.43 15.52 21.59
C ASP A 3 -10.84 14.96 20.28
N LEU A 4 -11.67 14.24 19.51
CA LEU A 4 -11.30 13.72 18.19
C LEU A 4 -11.15 14.88 17.20
N GLY A 5 -9.92 15.24 16.87
CA GLY A 5 -9.59 16.28 15.90
C GLY A 5 -9.46 15.77 14.47
N LEU A 6 -9.33 16.71 13.53
CA LEU A 6 -9.12 16.40 12.11
C LEU A 6 -7.80 15.67 11.86
N ALA A 7 -6.78 15.91 12.68
CA ALA A 7 -5.49 15.23 12.57
C ALA A 7 -5.61 13.74 12.88
N GLU A 8 -6.31 13.38 13.97
CA GLU A 8 -6.55 12.00 14.38
C GLU A 8 -7.37 11.25 13.32
N VAL A 9 -8.42 11.89 12.79
CA VAL A 9 -9.25 11.31 11.71
C VAL A 9 -8.43 11.06 10.45
N ARG A 10 -7.63 12.04 10.02
CA ARG A 10 -6.76 11.91 8.83
C ARG A 10 -5.77 10.76 9.00
N LEU A 11 -5.08 10.69 10.14
CA LEU A 11 -4.11 9.63 10.42
C LEU A 11 -4.78 8.26 10.52
N PHE A 12 -5.92 8.16 11.19
CA PHE A 12 -6.72 6.93 11.24
C PHE A 12 -7.07 6.43 9.84
N LEU A 13 -7.61 7.29 8.99
CA LEU A 13 -7.97 6.94 7.61
C LEU A 13 -6.75 6.53 6.77
N HIS A 14 -5.62 7.21 6.96
CA HIS A 14 -4.38 6.85 6.27
C HIS A 14 -3.90 5.46 6.70
N LEU A 15 -3.84 5.19 8.00
CA LEU A 15 -3.43 3.91 8.55
C LEU A 15 -4.40 2.78 8.15
N LEU A 16 -5.71 3.05 8.11
CA LEU A 16 -6.71 2.12 7.60
C LEU A 16 -6.46 1.78 6.12
N GLY A 17 -6.19 2.78 5.29
CA GLY A 17 -5.81 2.58 3.88
C GLY A 17 -4.54 1.74 3.74
N VAL A 18 -3.51 2.08 4.50
CA VAL A 18 -2.22 1.35 4.48
C VAL A 18 -2.39 -0.09 4.96
N ALA A 19 -3.15 -0.33 6.02
CA ALA A 19 -3.43 -1.68 6.53
C ALA A 19 -4.21 -2.53 5.52
N GLY A 20 -5.25 -1.95 4.91
CA GLY A 20 -6.04 -2.63 3.88
C GLY A 20 -5.24 -2.93 2.61
N TRP A 21 -4.31 -2.06 2.23
CA TRP A 21 -3.43 -2.28 1.08
C TRP A 21 -2.30 -3.26 1.38
N VAL A 22 -1.37 -2.89 2.27
CA VAL A 22 -0.15 -3.65 2.55
C VAL A 22 -0.48 -4.93 3.34
N GLY A 23 -1.23 -4.82 4.43
CA GLY A 23 -1.64 -5.97 5.23
C GLY A 23 -2.56 -6.92 4.46
N GLY A 24 -3.44 -6.37 3.62
CA GLY A 24 -4.28 -7.14 2.71
C GLY A 24 -3.48 -7.99 1.72
N GLN A 25 -2.42 -7.43 1.11
CA GLN A 25 -1.57 -8.18 0.19
C GLN A 25 -0.85 -9.35 0.89
N LEU A 26 -0.30 -9.12 2.08
CA LEU A 26 0.34 -10.18 2.88
C LEU A 26 -0.65 -11.29 3.23
N THR A 27 -1.85 -10.91 3.66
CA THR A 27 -2.92 -11.86 3.99
C THR A 27 -3.33 -12.67 2.77
N MET A 28 -3.58 -12.03 1.64
CA MET A 28 -3.96 -12.71 0.40
C MET A 28 -2.85 -13.67 -0.06
N ALA A 29 -1.58 -13.25 -0.02
CA ALA A 29 -0.44 -14.10 -0.36
C ALA A 29 -0.37 -15.35 0.52
N ALA A 30 -0.59 -15.20 1.84
CA ALA A 30 -0.60 -16.31 2.79
C ALA A 30 -1.76 -17.29 2.56
N LEU A 31 -2.90 -16.82 2.05
CA LEU A 31 -4.08 -17.65 1.77
C LEU A 31 -3.97 -18.47 0.47
N VAL A 32 -3.11 -18.09 -0.48
CA VAL A 32 -2.99 -18.75 -1.79
C VAL A 32 -2.82 -20.28 -1.68
N PRO A 33 -1.92 -20.83 -0.85
CA PRO A 33 -1.74 -22.28 -0.75
C PRO A 33 -2.97 -23.01 -0.24
N VAL A 34 -3.73 -22.41 0.69
CA VAL A 34 -4.96 -22.98 1.24
C VAL A 34 -6.07 -22.96 0.18
N LEU A 35 -6.25 -21.82 -0.50
CA LEU A 35 -7.25 -21.67 -1.56
C LEU A 35 -7.03 -22.68 -2.69
N ARG A 36 -5.76 -22.89 -3.11
CA ARG A 36 -5.41 -23.89 -4.14
C ARG A 36 -5.79 -25.33 -3.76
N ARG A 37 -5.81 -25.67 -2.47
CA ARG A 37 -6.20 -27.01 -2.00
C ARG A 37 -7.71 -27.22 -2.05
N LEU A 38 -8.49 -26.15 -1.91
CA LEU A 38 -9.95 -26.21 -1.97
C LEU A 38 -10.43 -26.34 -3.41
N ASP A 39 -9.88 -25.52 -4.30
CA ASP A 39 -10.16 -25.54 -5.73
C ASP A 39 -9.00 -24.87 -6.49
N PRO A 40 -8.52 -25.43 -7.62
CA PRO A 40 -7.44 -24.83 -8.41
C PRO A 40 -7.69 -23.39 -8.86
N ASP A 41 -8.96 -23.01 -9.04
CA ASP A 41 -9.42 -21.69 -9.49
C ASP A 41 -9.77 -20.72 -8.35
N ALA A 42 -9.95 -21.23 -7.12
CA ALA A 42 -10.28 -20.40 -5.94
C ALA A 42 -9.32 -19.22 -5.69
N PRO A 43 -7.98 -19.34 -5.85
CA PRO A 43 -7.09 -18.20 -5.69
C PRO A 43 -7.37 -17.07 -6.67
N ARG A 44 -7.75 -17.38 -7.92
CA ARG A 44 -8.06 -16.37 -8.94
C ARG A 44 -9.34 -15.63 -8.58
N ILE A 45 -10.37 -16.34 -8.17
CA ILE A 45 -11.66 -15.77 -7.75
C ILE A 45 -11.45 -14.83 -6.55
N ALA A 46 -10.74 -15.31 -5.52
CA ALA A 46 -10.42 -14.53 -4.33
C ALA A 46 -9.56 -13.31 -4.66
N ALA A 47 -8.49 -13.46 -5.46
CA ALA A 47 -7.61 -12.36 -5.87
C ALA A 47 -8.35 -11.28 -6.64
N ASN A 48 -9.29 -11.64 -7.54
CA ASN A 48 -10.10 -10.67 -8.27
C ASN A 48 -10.99 -9.84 -7.34
N ARG A 49 -11.61 -10.48 -6.33
CA ARG A 49 -12.45 -9.77 -5.37
C ARG A 49 -11.62 -8.92 -4.41
N PHE A 50 -10.51 -9.46 -3.94
CA PHE A 50 -9.51 -8.76 -3.12
C PHE A 50 -9.01 -7.52 -3.84
N GLY A 51 -8.60 -7.63 -5.11
CA GLY A 51 -8.07 -6.52 -5.89
C GLY A 51 -9.00 -5.31 -5.91
N ARG A 52 -10.31 -5.51 -6.11
CA ARG A 52 -11.30 -4.42 -6.06
C ARG A 52 -11.32 -3.69 -4.71
N VAL A 53 -11.21 -4.43 -3.61
CA VAL A 53 -11.20 -3.87 -2.24
C VAL A 53 -9.85 -3.21 -1.94
N ALA A 54 -8.75 -3.85 -2.33
CA ALA A 54 -7.40 -3.34 -2.16
C ALA A 54 -7.24 -1.98 -2.84
N TRP A 55 -7.71 -1.82 -4.08
CA TRP A 55 -7.64 -0.54 -4.80
C TRP A 55 -8.40 0.60 -4.10
N ILE A 56 -9.50 0.31 -3.40
CA ILE A 56 -10.21 1.31 -2.58
C ILE A 56 -9.32 1.76 -1.41
N PHE A 57 -8.68 0.82 -0.71
CA PHE A 57 -7.76 1.14 0.37
C PHE A 57 -6.49 1.85 -0.11
N PHE A 58 -5.98 1.51 -1.30
CA PHE A 58 -4.89 2.25 -1.93
C PHE A 58 -5.29 3.69 -2.23
N ALA A 59 -6.45 3.91 -2.84
CA ALA A 59 -6.97 5.24 -3.10
C ALA A 59 -7.11 6.03 -1.79
N LEU A 60 -7.67 5.41 -0.74
CA LEU A 60 -7.77 6.03 0.59
C LEU A 60 -6.38 6.42 1.13
N ALA A 61 -5.40 5.52 1.07
CA ALA A 61 -4.04 5.76 1.54
C ALA A 61 -3.35 6.88 0.75
N VAL A 62 -3.52 6.92 -0.58
CA VAL A 62 -2.95 7.97 -1.44
C VAL A 62 -3.60 9.31 -1.14
N SER A 63 -4.94 9.40 -1.12
CA SER A 63 -5.67 10.65 -0.87
C SER A 63 -5.32 11.23 0.51
N THR A 64 -5.29 10.40 1.55
CA THR A 64 -4.90 10.84 2.90
C THR A 64 -3.40 11.10 3.03
N GLY A 65 -2.56 10.42 2.26
CA GLY A 65 -1.12 10.70 2.16
C GLY A 65 -0.85 12.07 1.54
N VAL A 66 -1.60 12.43 0.49
CA VAL A 66 -1.58 13.78 -0.10
C VAL A 66 -2.08 14.80 0.92
N TRP A 67 -3.13 14.51 1.68
CA TRP A 67 -3.55 15.39 2.78
C TRP A 67 -2.44 15.59 3.80
N ASN A 68 -1.75 14.53 4.24
CA ASN A 68 -0.61 14.66 5.16
C ASN A 68 0.51 15.59 4.62
N LEU A 69 0.72 15.64 3.29
CA LEU A 69 1.72 16.55 2.70
C LEU A 69 1.35 18.03 2.86
N PHE A 70 0.07 18.37 2.78
CA PHE A 70 -0.39 19.75 2.99
C PHE A 70 -0.26 20.22 4.44
N GLU A 71 -0.12 19.28 5.37
CA GLU A 71 -0.07 19.54 6.81
C GLU A 71 1.39 19.64 7.31
N VAL A 72 2.36 19.31 6.46
CA VAL A 72 3.79 19.42 6.77
C VAL A 72 4.39 20.63 6.06
N SER A 73 5.05 21.50 6.81
CA SER A 73 5.86 22.59 6.25
C SER A 73 7.15 22.06 5.61
N LEU A 74 7.08 21.66 4.33
CA LEU A 74 8.23 21.07 3.62
C LEU A 74 9.41 22.03 3.43
N SER A 75 9.17 23.35 3.39
CA SER A 75 10.19 24.39 3.17
C SER A 75 11.23 24.49 4.28
N ILE A 76 10.91 24.03 5.48
CA ILE A 76 11.79 24.07 6.65
C ILE A 76 12.38 22.70 6.99
N ARG A 77 12.12 21.67 6.18
CA ARG A 77 12.63 20.31 6.40
C ARG A 77 14.01 20.17 5.78
N GLY A 78 14.90 19.46 6.47
CA GLY A 78 16.24 19.18 5.97
C GLY A 78 16.26 18.18 4.81
N THR A 79 17.38 18.14 4.09
CA THR A 79 17.58 17.27 2.91
C THR A 79 17.28 15.80 3.19
N ALA A 80 17.64 15.29 4.37
CA ALA A 80 17.39 13.90 4.74
C ALA A 80 15.88 13.58 4.80
N TYR A 81 15.06 14.45 5.41
CA TYR A 81 13.61 14.29 5.45
C TYR A 81 13.02 14.28 4.04
N LEU A 82 13.44 15.22 3.18
CA LEU A 82 12.97 15.33 1.81
C LEU A 82 13.37 14.11 0.96
N ALA A 83 14.59 13.59 1.14
CA ALA A 83 15.04 12.37 0.48
C ALA A 83 14.23 11.15 0.92
N THR A 84 14.00 10.97 2.23
CA THR A 84 13.14 9.89 2.77
C THR A 84 11.71 10.00 2.22
N LEU A 85 11.17 11.23 2.15
CA LEU A 85 9.86 11.46 1.56
C LEU A 85 9.82 11.10 0.07
N LEU A 86 10.82 11.51 -0.71
CA LEU A 86 10.91 11.17 -2.13
C LEU A 86 10.97 9.65 -2.33
N VAL A 87 11.82 8.96 -1.58
CA VAL A 87 11.92 7.49 -1.61
C VAL A 87 10.58 6.85 -1.25
N LYS A 88 9.91 7.33 -0.20
CA LYS A 88 8.55 6.87 0.16
C LYS A 88 7.58 7.00 -1.01
N LEU A 89 7.52 8.16 -1.65
CA LEU A 89 6.59 8.42 -2.76
C LEU A 89 6.88 7.54 -3.98
N LEU A 90 8.16 7.34 -4.32
CA LEU A 90 8.56 6.41 -5.37
C LEU A 90 8.13 4.97 -5.05
N LEU A 91 8.30 4.53 -3.79
CA LEU A 91 7.89 3.20 -3.35
C LEU A 91 6.36 3.03 -3.37
N VAL A 92 5.58 4.06 -3.00
CA VAL A 92 4.11 4.05 -3.16
C VAL A 92 3.73 3.89 -4.64
N GLY A 93 4.36 4.67 -5.52
CA GLY A 93 4.15 4.59 -6.96
C GLY A 93 4.49 3.21 -7.54
N LEU A 94 5.64 2.65 -7.15
CA LEU A 94 6.06 1.30 -7.53
C LEU A 94 5.10 0.23 -7.01
N SER A 95 4.60 0.35 -5.77
CA SER A 95 3.64 -0.58 -5.19
C SER A 95 2.34 -0.61 -6.01
N GLY A 96 1.75 0.55 -6.28
CA GLY A 96 0.54 0.68 -7.10
C GLY A 96 0.75 0.24 -8.55
N GLY A 97 1.84 0.70 -9.18
CA GLY A 97 2.17 0.37 -10.57
C GLY A 97 2.43 -1.12 -10.78
N ALA A 98 3.20 -1.75 -9.89
CA ALA A 98 3.45 -3.19 -9.95
C ALA A 98 2.16 -3.98 -9.71
N ALA A 99 1.29 -3.57 -8.77
CA ALA A 99 -0.01 -4.20 -8.55
C ALA A 99 -0.94 -4.09 -9.79
N ALA A 100 -0.89 -2.97 -10.51
CA ALA A 100 -1.63 -2.79 -11.76
C ALA A 100 -1.13 -3.76 -12.84
N VAL A 101 0.19 -3.88 -13.03
CA VAL A 101 0.77 -4.83 -13.99
C VAL A 101 0.48 -6.27 -13.59
N HIS A 102 0.64 -6.61 -12.31
CA HIS A 102 0.35 -7.93 -11.74
C HIS A 102 -1.07 -8.40 -12.06
N SER A 103 -2.05 -7.49 -11.91
CA SER A 103 -3.47 -7.80 -12.08
C SER A 103 -3.89 -7.96 -13.54
N ASN A 104 -3.14 -7.38 -14.49
CA ASN A 104 -3.55 -7.30 -15.90
C ASN A 104 -2.66 -8.13 -16.84
N THR A 105 -1.52 -8.65 -16.39
CA THR A 105 -0.61 -9.43 -17.23
C THR A 105 -1.11 -10.86 -17.47
N SER A 106 -0.92 -11.37 -18.69
CA SER A 106 -1.10 -12.79 -19.04
C SER A 106 0.12 -13.65 -18.72
N SER A 107 1.29 -13.05 -18.50
CA SER A 107 2.54 -13.78 -18.24
C SER A 107 2.67 -14.17 -16.77
N VAL A 108 2.89 -15.47 -16.50
CA VAL A 108 3.08 -16.01 -15.15
C VAL A 108 4.33 -15.43 -14.48
N ALA A 109 5.42 -15.30 -15.24
CA ALA A 109 6.68 -14.75 -14.73
C ALA A 109 6.52 -13.27 -14.34
N VAL A 110 5.91 -12.47 -15.21
CA VAL A 110 5.65 -11.04 -14.95
C VAL A 110 4.72 -10.90 -13.75
N ARG A 111 3.67 -11.72 -13.65
CA ARG A 111 2.75 -11.72 -12.51
C ARG A 111 3.47 -12.01 -11.20
N GLY A 112 4.31 -13.04 -11.16
CA GLY A 112 5.09 -13.38 -9.96
C GLY A 112 6.03 -12.25 -9.54
N PHE A 113 6.83 -11.74 -10.48
CA PHE A 113 7.78 -10.65 -10.22
C PHE A 113 7.09 -9.37 -9.73
N THR A 114 6.05 -8.92 -10.44
CA THR A 114 5.33 -7.68 -10.09
C THR A 114 4.52 -7.82 -8.81
N GLY A 115 4.07 -9.04 -8.47
CA GLY A 115 3.46 -9.33 -7.17
C GLY A 115 4.45 -9.12 -6.02
N ALA A 116 5.66 -9.68 -6.13
CA ALA A 116 6.71 -9.51 -5.13
C ALA A 116 7.19 -8.05 -5.03
N LEU A 117 7.43 -7.41 -6.18
CA LEU A 117 7.84 -6.00 -6.25
C LEU A 117 6.80 -5.09 -5.59
N GLY A 118 5.50 -5.32 -5.85
CA GLY A 118 4.42 -4.53 -5.28
C GLY A 118 4.37 -4.57 -3.75
N VAL A 119 4.54 -5.77 -3.18
CA VAL A 119 4.55 -5.99 -1.72
C VAL A 119 5.79 -5.37 -1.08
N ILE A 120 6.99 -5.64 -1.64
CA ILE A 120 8.25 -5.12 -1.11
C ILE A 120 8.26 -3.59 -1.15
N ALA A 121 7.80 -2.99 -2.25
CA ALA A 121 7.67 -1.55 -2.36
C ALA A 121 6.66 -0.99 -1.34
N GLY A 122 5.52 -1.65 -1.14
CA GLY A 122 4.53 -1.27 -0.13
C GLY A 122 5.09 -1.30 1.30
N LEU A 123 5.83 -2.36 1.65
CA LEU A 123 6.52 -2.48 2.95
C LEU A 123 7.59 -1.40 3.13
N GLY A 124 8.37 -1.12 2.08
CA GLY A 124 9.34 -0.04 2.08
C GLY A 124 8.67 1.33 2.30
N ALA A 125 7.56 1.61 1.62
CA ALA A 125 6.80 2.85 1.79
C ALA A 125 6.21 3.01 3.21
N LEU A 126 5.80 1.89 3.82
CA LEU A 126 5.38 1.84 5.22
C LEU A 126 6.55 2.18 6.15
N LEU A 127 7.70 1.51 5.98
CA LEU A 127 8.91 1.77 6.78
C LEU A 127 9.38 3.23 6.66
N MET A 128 9.42 3.78 5.45
CA MET A 128 9.76 5.20 5.25
C MET A 128 8.72 6.13 5.89
N GLY A 129 7.46 5.70 5.99
CA GLY A 129 6.45 6.42 6.77
C GLY A 129 6.78 6.49 8.26
N VAL A 130 7.21 5.37 8.83
CA VAL A 130 7.67 5.33 10.23
C VAL A 130 8.89 6.24 10.41
N ALA A 131 9.87 6.19 9.51
CA ALA A 131 11.06 7.04 9.56
C ALA A 131 10.76 8.55 9.45
N LEU A 132 9.64 8.95 8.85
CA LEU A 132 9.20 10.35 8.79
C LEU A 132 8.42 10.79 10.05
N SER A 133 7.99 9.84 10.87
CA SER A 133 7.23 10.09 12.10
C SER A 133 8.11 10.24 13.35
N THR A 134 9.39 9.91 13.23
CA THR A 134 10.43 10.08 14.25
C THR A 134 11.17 11.40 14.05
#